data_AF-A0A356NEJ7-F1
#
_entry.id   AF-A0A356NEJ7-F1
#
_cell.length_a   1.000
_cell.length_b   1.000
_cell.length_c   1.000
_cell.angle_alpha   90.00
_cell.angle_beta   90.00
_cell.angle_gamma   90.00
#
_symmetry.space_group_name_H-M   'P 1'
#
loop_
_entity.id
_entity.type
_entity.pdbx_description
1 polymer ?
#
loop_
_entity_poly.entity_id
_entity_poly.type
_entity_poly.pdbx_seq_one_letter_code
_entity_poly.pdbx_strand_id
1 'polypeptide(L)'
;MQRCLNQRVCRIRPRKGVSAYFSYQLDRNLQLLSHDDGKEQTHLSNSNFKLLKLLVPPEAEQGTIVNYLKQVSSSIIEAFSKVEQSAMYLEEYRSALITAAVTGQIQELLEE
;
A
#
# COMPACT_ATOMS: atom_id res chain seq x y z
N MET A 1 -8.66 -4.20 -25.49
CA MET A 1 -7.90 -4.99 -24.48
C MET A 1 -8.89 -5.41 -23.39
N GLN A 2 -9.39 -6.65 -23.46
CA GLN A 2 -10.41 -7.17 -22.56
C GLN A 2 -9.76 -7.50 -21.23
N ARG A 3 -10.16 -6.80 -20.16
CA ARG A 3 -9.62 -7.02 -18.82
C ARG A 3 -10.48 -8.04 -18.11
N CYS A 4 -9.97 -9.26 -17.95
CA CYS A 4 -10.61 -10.29 -17.13
C CYS A 4 -10.28 -10.00 -15.66
N LEU A 5 -11.31 -9.84 -14.83
CA LEU A 5 -11.19 -9.77 -13.38
C LEU A 5 -11.69 -11.09 -12.79
N ASN A 6 -11.06 -11.53 -11.70
CA ASN A 6 -11.57 -12.67 -10.94
C ASN A 6 -12.84 -12.26 -10.16
N GLN A 7 -13.54 -13.24 -9.58
CA GLN A 7 -14.80 -13.00 -8.86
C GLN A 7 -14.67 -12.08 -7.63
N ARG A 8 -13.48 -11.95 -7.06
CA ARG A 8 -13.22 -11.23 -5.81
C ARG A 8 -12.50 -9.89 -6.01
N VAL A 9 -12.26 -9.50 -7.25
CA VAL A 9 -11.66 -8.22 -7.61
C VAL A 9 -12.67 -7.45 -8.43
N CYS A 10 -13.01 -6.25 -7.95
CA CYS A 10 -13.80 -5.31 -8.71
C CYS A 10 -12.92 -4.13 -9.16
N ARG A 11 -13.29 -3.53 -10.28
CA ARG A 11 -12.70 -2.26 -10.72
C ARG A 11 -13.70 -1.15 -10.45
N ILE A 12 -13.33 -0.26 -9.55
CA ILE A 12 -14.09 0.95 -9.27
C ILE A 12 -13.52 2.08 -10.14
N ARG A 13 -14.40 2.82 -10.81
CA ARG A 13 -14.03 4.04 -11.52
C ARG A 13 -15.07 5.13 -11.24
N PRO A 14 -14.66 6.31 -10.77
CA PRO A 14 -15.59 7.42 -10.66
C PRO A 14 -16.04 7.84 -12.06
N ARG A 15 -17.32 8.24 -12.18
CA ARG A 15 -17.83 8.84 -13.42
C ARG A 15 -17.44 10.33 -13.55
N LYS A 16 -17.24 11.02 -12.43
CA LYS A 16 -16.85 12.43 -12.29
C LYS A 16 -15.97 12.60 -11.05
N GLY A 17 -15.12 13.63 -11.01
CA GLY A 17 -14.19 13.88 -9.91
C GLY A 17 -12.84 13.16 -10.03
N VAL A 18 -11.95 13.45 -9.08
CA VAL A 18 -10.56 13.01 -9.07
C VAL A 18 -10.47 11.58 -8.54
N SER A 19 -9.94 10.65 -9.34
CA SER A 19 -9.88 9.23 -8.95
C SER A 19 -9.08 8.97 -7.67
N ALA A 20 -7.95 9.64 -7.47
CA ALA A 20 -7.12 9.46 -6.29
C ALA A 20 -7.85 9.88 -5.00
N TYR A 21 -8.69 10.92 -5.07
CA TYR A 21 -9.47 11.39 -3.93
C TYR A 21 -10.43 10.32 -3.41
N PHE A 22 -11.16 9.68 -4.32
CA PHE A 22 -12.04 8.56 -3.96
C PHE A 22 -11.24 7.36 -3.45
N SER A 23 -10.08 7.06 -4.05
CA SER A 23 -9.21 6.00 -3.52
C SER A 23 -8.80 6.26 -2.07
N TYR A 24 -8.45 7.49 -1.69
CA TYR A 24 -8.13 7.83 -0.30
C TYR A 24 -9.32 7.72 0.65
N GLN A 25 -10.56 8.00 0.21
CA GLN A 25 -11.74 7.80 1.06
C GLN A 25 -12.15 6.34 1.23
N LEU A 26 -11.86 5.51 0.23
CA LEU A 26 -12.15 4.09 0.25
C LEU A 26 -11.10 3.32 1.05
N ASP A 27 -9.84 3.78 1.01
CA ASP A 27 -8.77 3.19 1.77
C ASP A 27 -9.11 3.20 3.27
N ARG A 28 -9.11 2.00 3.86
CA ARG A 28 -9.45 1.77 5.27
C ARG A 28 -10.76 2.43 5.73
N ASN A 29 -11.75 2.53 4.84
CA ASN A 29 -13.04 3.12 5.17
C ASN A 29 -13.77 2.33 6.27
N LEU A 30 -14.18 3.01 7.34
CA LEU A 30 -14.82 2.37 8.51
C LEU A 30 -16.09 1.60 8.17
N GLN A 31 -16.92 2.10 7.25
CA GLN A 31 -18.16 1.38 6.86
C GLN A 31 -17.82 0.08 6.15
N LEU A 32 -16.83 0.10 5.26
CA LEU A 32 -16.38 -1.10 4.56
C LEU A 32 -15.74 -2.11 5.51
N LEU A 33 -14.90 -1.64 6.44
CA LEU A 33 -14.24 -2.48 7.45
C LEU A 33 -15.24 -3.08 8.45
N SER A 34 -16.37 -2.42 8.71
CA SER A 34 -17.40 -2.93 9.63
C SER A 34 -18.07 -4.24 9.15
N HIS A 35 -17.90 -4.59 7.87
CA HIS A 35 -18.37 -5.86 7.34
C HIS A 35 -17.41 -7.03 7.56
N ASP A 36 -16.21 -6.76 8.06
CA ASP A 36 -15.24 -7.78 8.42
C ASP A 36 -15.44 -8.22 9.88
N ASP A 37 -15.76 -9.50 10.08
CA ASP A 37 -15.94 -10.11 11.40
C ASP A 37 -14.68 -10.83 11.92
N GLY A 38 -13.62 -10.87 11.10
CA GLY A 38 -12.34 -11.50 11.42
C GLY A 38 -12.39 -13.03 11.56
N LYS A 39 -13.50 -13.68 11.19
CA LYS A 39 -13.70 -15.13 11.36
C LYS A 39 -13.74 -15.85 10.02
N GLU A 40 -14.53 -15.32 9.09
CA GLU A 40 -14.69 -15.90 7.76
C GLU A 40 -14.13 -14.98 6.68
N GLN A 41 -14.05 -15.50 5.46
CA GLN A 41 -13.67 -14.65 4.34
C GLN A 41 -14.75 -13.58 4.08
N THR A 42 -14.42 -12.34 4.43
CA THR A 42 -15.28 -11.17 4.30
C THR A 42 -15.90 -11.08 2.90
N HIS A 43 -17.23 -11.16 2.81
CA HIS A 43 -17.98 -10.95 1.57
C HIS A 43 -18.64 -9.59 1.57
N LEU A 44 -18.02 -8.64 0.87
CA LEU A 44 -18.63 -7.34 0.63
C LEU A 44 -19.61 -7.43 -0.56
N SER A 45 -20.91 -7.45 -0.25
CA SER A 45 -21.94 -7.48 -1.29
C SER A 45 -22.00 -6.15 -2.08
N ASN A 46 -22.38 -6.22 -3.35
CA ASN A 46 -22.61 -5.03 -4.17
C ASN A 46 -23.67 -4.10 -3.57
N SER A 47 -24.66 -4.64 -2.87
CA SER A 47 -25.70 -3.86 -2.20
C SER A 47 -25.11 -3.04 -1.04
N ASN A 48 -24.26 -3.64 -0.22
CA ASN A 48 -23.58 -2.94 0.87
C ASN A 48 -22.64 -1.85 0.33
N PHE A 49 -21.89 -2.17 -0.73
CA PHE A 49 -21.01 -1.19 -1.37
C PHE A 49 -21.77 0.02 -1.92
N LYS A 50 -22.98 -0.16 -2.47
CA LYS A 50 -23.82 0.94 -2.97
C LYS A 50 -24.36 1.86 -1.87
N LEU A 51 -24.42 1.38 -0.62
CA LEU A 51 -24.86 2.18 0.54
C LEU A 51 -23.75 3.06 1.12
N LEU A 52 -22.51 2.89 0.63
CA LEU A 52 -21.37 3.65 1.09
C LEU A 52 -21.59 5.15 0.88
N LYS A 53 -21.46 5.91 1.96
CA LYS A 53 -21.57 7.38 1.92
C LYS A 53 -20.17 7.98 1.73
N LEU A 54 -19.99 8.67 0.61
CA LEU A 54 -18.75 9.37 0.27
C LEU A 54 -18.97 10.88 0.28
N LEU A 55 -17.95 11.63 0.67
CA LEU A 55 -17.94 13.09 0.57
C LEU A 55 -17.53 13.49 -0.84
N VAL A 56 -18.24 14.42 -1.47
CA VAL A 56 -17.99 14.84 -2.85
C VAL A 56 -17.93 16.37 -2.95
N PRO A 57 -16.82 17.00 -2.51
CA PRO A 57 -16.61 18.44 -2.68
C PRO A 57 -16.33 18.78 -4.17
N PRO A 58 -16.23 20.06 -4.56
CA PRO A 58 -15.86 20.46 -5.91
C PRO A 58 -14.51 19.87 -6.36
N GLU A 59 -14.34 19.61 -7.67
CA GLU A 59 -13.15 18.93 -8.19
C GLU A 59 -11.82 19.65 -7.87
N ALA A 60 -11.84 20.99 -7.80
CA ALA A 60 -10.68 21.79 -7.42
C ALA A 60 -10.23 21.51 -5.97
N GLU A 61 -11.19 21.35 -5.05
CA GLU A 61 -10.91 21.01 -3.65
C GLU A 61 -10.42 19.57 -3.54
N GLN A 62 -11.04 18.63 -4.27
CA GLN A 62 -10.57 17.24 -4.33
C GLN A 62 -9.10 17.16 -4.76
N GLY A 63 -8.72 17.93 -5.79
CA GLY A 63 -7.33 18.01 -6.27
C GLY A 63 -6.37 18.58 -5.21
N THR A 64 -6.80 19.62 -4.51
CA THR A 64 -6.01 20.25 -3.43
C THR A 64 -5.76 19.26 -2.29
N ILE A 65 -6.81 18.55 -1.85
CA ILE A 65 -6.70 17.52 -0.79
C ILE A 65 -5.75 16.40 -1.23
N VAL A 66 -5.89 15.90 -2.47
CA VAL A 66 -5.02 14.84 -3.01
C VAL A 66 -3.56 15.27 -3.01
N ASN A 67 -3.26 16.50 -3.43
CA ASN A 67 -1.89 16.98 -3.48
C ASN A 67 -1.28 17.10 -2.09
N TYR A 68 -2.05 17.62 -1.14
CA TYR A 68 -1.63 17.69 0.26
C TYR A 68 -1.34 16.29 0.84
N LEU A 69 -2.24 15.33 0.66
CA LEU A 69 -2.04 13.96 1.13
C LEU A 69 -0.81 13.30 0.50
N LYS A 70 -0.59 13.48 -0.80
CA LYS A 70 0.61 12.97 -1.48
C LYS A 70 1.89 13.54 -0.90
N GLN A 71 1.93 14.84 -0.63
CA GLN A 71 3.09 15.51 -0.07
C GLN A 71 3.40 15.01 1.35
N VAL A 72 2.37 14.83 2.18
CA VAL A 72 2.57 14.29 3.54
C VAL A 72 3.04 12.84 3.48
N SER A 73 2.45 12.03 2.60
CA SER A 73 2.82 10.61 2.46
C SER A 73 4.20 10.41 1.83
N SER A 74 4.73 11.34 1.02
CA SER A 74 6.02 11.16 0.35
C SER A 74 7.17 11.00 1.33
N SER A 75 7.17 11.81 2.40
CA SER A 75 8.22 11.74 3.43
C SER A 75 8.22 10.40 4.16
N ILE A 76 7.02 9.84 4.41
CA ILE A 76 6.86 8.52 5.03
C ILE A 76 7.35 7.42 4.09
N ILE A 77 6.99 7.49 2.81
CA ILE A 77 7.41 6.52 1.79
C ILE A 77 8.93 6.55 1.61
N GLU A 78 9.55 7.73 1.61
CA GLU A 78 11.01 7.87 1.54
C GLU A 78 11.71 7.24 2.75
N ALA A 79 11.20 7.50 3.97
CA ALA A 79 11.73 6.89 5.18
C ALA A 79 11.60 5.36 5.14
N PHE A 80 10.43 4.86 4.74
CA PHE A 80 10.18 3.42 4.61
C PHE A 80 11.14 2.77 3.60
N SER A 81 11.36 3.40 2.44
CA SER A 81 12.28 2.89 1.42
C SER A 81 13.72 2.78 1.93
N LYS A 82 14.20 3.75 2.71
CA LYS A 82 15.54 3.70 3.33
C LYS A 82 15.67 2.56 4.34
N VAL A 83 14.62 2.32 5.10
CA VAL A 83 14.58 1.22 6.08
C VAL A 83 14.57 -0.14 5.37
N GLU A 84 13.75 -0.32 4.33
CA GLU A 84 13.76 -1.55 3.53
C GLU A 84 15.13 -1.81 2.90
N GLN A 85 15.76 -0.77 2.33
CA GLN A 85 17.10 -0.90 1.75
C GLN A 85 18.14 -1.29 2.81
N SER A 86 18.07 -0.71 4.01
CA SER A 86 18.96 -1.08 5.12
C SER A 86 18.75 -2.52 5.57
N ALA A 87 17.49 -2.99 5.62
CA ALA A 87 17.17 -4.37 5.94
C ALA A 87 17.72 -5.34 4.89
N MET A 88 17.63 -5.00 3.60
CA MET A 88 18.24 -5.78 2.52
C MET A 88 19.76 -5.90 2.69
N TYR A 89 20.46 -4.79 2.96
CA TYR A 89 21.90 -4.82 3.16
C TYR A 89 22.32 -5.64 4.38
N LEU A 90 21.54 -5.60 5.47
CA LEU A 90 21.80 -6.45 6.64
C LEU A 90 21.64 -7.93 6.33
N GLU A 91 20.65 -8.31 5.51
CA GLU A 91 20.46 -9.70 5.07
C GLU A 91 21.58 -10.19 4.14
N GLU A 92 22.02 -9.33 3.21
CA GLU A 92 23.18 -9.60 2.34
C GLU A 92 24.45 -9.75 3.16
N TYR A 93 24.71 -8.79 4.07
CA TYR A 93 25.87 -8.82 4.95
C TYR A 93 25.89 -10.06 5.84
N ARG A 94 24.74 -10.43 6.44
CA ARG A 94 24.62 -11.67 7.23
C ARG A 94 24.96 -12.90 6.40
N SER A 95 24.49 -12.96 5.16
CA SER A 95 24.75 -14.08 4.25
C SER A 95 26.23 -14.16 3.86
N ALA A 96 26.85 -13.01 3.57
CA ALA A 96 28.29 -12.91 3.29
C ALA A 96 29.13 -13.32 4.51
N LEU A 97 28.77 -12.87 5.71
CA LEU A 97 29.41 -13.24 6.97
C LEU A 97 29.37 -14.75 7.23
N ILE A 98 28.21 -15.38 7.06
CA ILE A 98 28.07 -16.83 7.21
C ILE A 98 28.95 -17.56 6.19
N THR A 99 28.95 -17.09 4.94
CA THR A 99 29.77 -17.67 3.87
C THR A 99 31.25 -17.58 4.21
N ALA A 100 31.73 -16.39 4.56
CA ALA A 100 33.11 -16.15 4.97
C ALA A 100 33.49 -16.96 6.22
N ALA A 101 32.56 -17.17 7.16
CA ALA A 101 32.79 -17.99 8.33
C ALA A 101 32.98 -19.47 7.99
N VAL A 102 32.17 -20.00 7.07
CA VAL A 102 32.27 -21.41 6.64
C VAL A 102 33.47 -21.63 5.72
N THR A 103 33.89 -20.62 4.94
CA THR A 103 35.09 -20.70 4.08
C THR A 103 36.39 -20.31 4.79
N GLY A 104 36.31 -19.81 6.03
CA GLY A 104 37.48 -19.35 6.80
C GLY A 104 38.04 -17.99 6.36
N GLN A 105 37.29 -17.22 5.57
CA GLN A 105 37.68 -15.93 5.00
C GLN A 105 37.15 -14.72 5.80
N ILE A 106 36.78 -14.92 7.07
CA ILE A 106 36.22 -13.84 7.92
C ILE A 106 37.16 -12.63 8.00
N GLN A 107 38.47 -12.88 8.12
CA GLN A 107 39.47 -11.83 8.28
C GLN A 107 39.50 -10.89 7.07
N GLU A 108 39.40 -11.43 5.86
CA GLU A 108 39.40 -10.68 4.59
C GLU A 108 38.14 -9.80 4.45
N LEU A 109 37.00 -10.26 4.99
CA LEU A 109 35.72 -9.54 4.88
C LEU A 109 35.58 -8.37 5.88
N LEU A 110 36.38 -8.34 6.96
CA LEU A 110 36.33 -7.29 7.99
C LEU A 110 37.31 -6.14 7.73
N GLU A 111 38.20 -6.28 6.74
CA GLU A 111 39.20 -5.27 6.37
C GLU A 111 38.75 -4.36 5.21
N GLU A 112 37.65 -4.70 4.51
CA GLU A 112 36.95 -3.86 3.51
C GLU A 112 35.83 -3.01 4.13
#